data_AF-A0A1I1UAA5-F1
#
_entry.id   AF-A0A1I1UAA5-F1
#
_cell.length_a   1.000
_cell.length_b   1.000
_cell.length_c   1.000
_cell.angle_alpha   90.00
_cell.angle_beta   90.00
_cell.angle_gamma   90.00
#
_symmetry.space_group_name_H-M   'P 1'
#
loop_
_entity.id
_entity.type
_entity.pdbx_description
1 polymer ?
#
loop_
_entity_poly.entity_id
_entity_poly.type
_entity_poly.pdbx_seq_one_letter_code
_entity_poly.pdbx_strand_id
1 'polypeptide(L)'
;MRYRIEQESRRDAFGNYSYRIYNGTQLVARYWHDYRGDDHGIEFVNGKSLPCPGRMTDFIEGGGPEPISLSKRAVMYLDQHLT
;
A
#
# COMPACT_ATOMS: atom_id res chain seq x y z
N MET A 1 2.23 11.35 -11.73
CA MET A 1 2.14 10.37 -10.64
C MET A 1 1.61 11.08 -9.40
N ARG A 2 0.39 10.76 -8.95
CA ARG A 2 -0.24 11.45 -7.80
C ARG A 2 0.26 10.92 -6.46
N TYR A 3 0.48 9.61 -6.37
CA TYR A 3 0.91 8.95 -5.15
C TYR A 3 2.29 8.31 -5.30
N ARG A 4 3.05 8.32 -4.20
CA ARG A 4 4.35 7.65 -4.05
C ARG A 4 4.22 6.58 -2.98
N ILE A 5 4.78 5.40 -3.23
CA ILE A 5 4.79 4.29 -2.28
C ILE A 5 6.23 3.96 -1.88
N GLU A 6 6.44 3.69 -0.59
CA GLU A 6 7.74 3.30 -0.04
C GLU A 6 7.57 2.10 0.88
N GLN A 7 8.42 1.08 0.72
CA GLN A 7 8.43 -0.05 1.64
C GLN A 7 9.06 0.35 2.98
N GLU A 8 8.42 -0.02 4.09
CA GLU A 8 8.99 0.15 5.42
C GLU A 8 10.12 -0.87 5.65
N SER A 9 11.29 -0.39 6.03
CA SER A 9 12.51 -1.18 6.19
C SER A 9 12.57 -2.00 7.48
N ARG A 10 11.65 -1.79 8.43
CA ARG A 10 11.55 -2.59 9.65
C ARG A 10 10.50 -3.67 9.48
N ARG A 11 10.96 -4.91 9.35
CA ARG A 11 10.11 -6.10 9.35
C ARG A 11 10.69 -7.08 10.36
N ASP A 12 9.87 -7.57 11.29
CA ASP A 12 10.20 -8.77 12.03
C ASP A 12 10.31 -9.94 11.04
N ALA A 13 11.13 -10.96 11.30
CA ALA A 13 11.36 -12.05 10.34
C ALA A 13 10.06 -12.74 9.84
N PHE A 14 9.00 -12.67 10.65
CA PHE A 14 7.66 -13.18 10.36
C PHE A 14 6.57 -12.09 10.29
N GLY A 15 6.95 -10.81 10.31
CA GLY A 15 6.01 -9.70 10.24
C GLY A 15 5.46 -9.47 8.83
N ASN A 16 4.40 -8.67 8.74
CA ASN A 16 3.82 -8.24 7.47
C ASN A 16 4.78 -7.32 6.72
N TYR A 17 4.68 -7.33 5.40
CA TYR A 17 5.25 -6.27 4.57
C TYR A 17 4.38 -5.03 4.73
N SER A 18 5.00 -3.90 5.05
CA SER A 18 4.30 -2.63 5.25
C SER A 18 4.85 -1.58 4.32
N TYR A 19 3.97 -0.70 3.84
CA TYR A 19 4.27 0.31 2.85
C TYR A 19 3.59 1.63 3.23
N ARG A 20 4.33 2.72 3.07
CA ARG A 20 3.82 4.08 3.25
C ARG A 20 3.39 4.66 1.93
N ILE A 21 2.20 5.24 1.90
CA ILE A 21 1.63 5.87 0.72
C ILE A 21 1.54 7.38 0.96
N TYR A 22 2.14 8.14 0.06
CA TYR A 22 2.23 9.58 0.11
C TYR A 22 1.46 10.22 -1.04
N ASN A 23 0.75 11.31 -0.75
CA ASN A 23 0.24 12.27 -1.75
C ASN A 23 1.14 13.51 -1.69
N GLY A 24 2.03 13.67 -2.67
CA GLY A 24 3.15 14.62 -2.55
C GLY A 24 4.06 14.27 -1.37
N THR A 25 4.16 15.16 -0.38
CA THR A 25 4.94 14.95 0.86
C THR A 25 4.10 14.43 2.03
N GLN A 26 2.76 14.40 1.90
CA GLN A 26 1.87 14.02 2.98
C GLN A 26 1.64 12.51 2.99
N LEU A 27 1.86 11.87 4.14
CA LEU A 27 1.44 10.49 4.37
C LEU A 27 -0.09 10.43 4.39
N VAL A 28 -0.69 9.58 3.58
CA VAL A 28 -2.15 9.44 3.47
C VAL A 28 -2.66 8.06 3.90
N ALA A 29 -1.83 7.03 3.74
CA ALA A 29 -2.19 5.67 4.17
C ALA A 29 -0.94 4.79 4.38
N ARG A 30 -1.15 3.67 5.07
CA ARG A 30 -0.24 2.55 5.19
C ARG A 30 -0.91 1.32 4.60
N TYR A 31 -0.28 0.69 3.62
CA TYR A 31 -0.73 -0.59 3.08
C TYR A 31 0.13 -1.70 3.67
N TRP A 32 -0.44 -2.87 3.89
CA TRP A 32 0.29 -4.04 4.33
C TRP A 32 -0.21 -5.30 3.65
N HIS A 33 0.67 -6.29 3.53
CA HIS A 33 0.29 -7.66 3.19
C HIS A 33 1.13 -8.67 3.97
N ASP A 34 0.58 -9.86 4.19
CA ASP A 34 1.31 -10.95 4.85
C ASP A 34 2.46 -11.47 3.97
N TYR A 35 3.22 -12.44 4.48
CA TYR A 35 4.35 -13.00 3.74
C TYR A 35 3.97 -13.65 2.40
N ARG A 36 2.75 -14.18 2.28
CA ARG A 36 2.26 -14.88 1.09
C ARG A 36 1.52 -13.96 0.11
N GLY A 37 1.16 -12.75 0.55
CA GLY A 37 0.25 -11.86 -0.15
C GLY A 37 -1.20 -12.36 -0.14
N ASP A 38 -1.54 -13.29 0.76
CA ASP A 38 -2.88 -13.88 0.88
C ASP A 38 -3.80 -12.91 1.63
N ASP A 39 -3.31 -12.37 2.76
CA ASP A 39 -3.98 -11.31 3.50
C ASP A 39 -3.32 -9.95 3.29
N HIS A 40 -4.13 -8.91 3.23
CA HIS A 40 -3.70 -7.54 3.01
C HIS A 40 -4.74 -6.51 3.45
N GLY A 41 -4.27 -5.30 3.70
CA GLY A 41 -5.14 -4.23 4.15
C GLY A 41 -4.51 -2.86 4.02
N ILE A 42 -5.34 -1.85 4.26
CA ILE A 42 -4.93 -0.46 4.24
C ILE A 42 -5.48 0.29 5.44
N GLU A 43 -4.60 1.04 6.09
CA GLU A 43 -4.90 1.93 7.19
C GLU A 43 -4.66 3.38 6.74
N PHE A 44 -5.71 4.19 6.76
CA PHE A 44 -5.63 5.61 6.43
C PHE A 44 -5.19 6.42 7.66
N VAL A 45 -4.52 7.57 7.43
CA VAL A 45 -4.03 8.42 8.53
C VAL A 45 -5.14 9.01 9.42
N ASN A 46 -6.39 8.97 8.96
CA ASN A 46 -7.56 9.33 9.76
C ASN A 46 -8.03 8.20 10.71
N GLY A 47 -7.27 7.10 10.82
CA GLY A 47 -7.57 5.95 11.66
C GLY A 47 -8.54 4.94 11.04
N LYS A 48 -9.05 5.19 9.82
CA LYS A 48 -9.92 4.25 9.12
C LYS A 48 -9.08 3.09 8.57
N SER A 49 -9.41 1.86 8.96
CA SER A 49 -8.85 0.65 8.33
C SER A 49 -9.89 0.02 7.41
N LEU A 50 -9.49 -0.32 6.20
CA LEU A 50 -10.36 -0.96 5.22
C LEU A 50 -9.68 -2.19 4.60
N PRO A 51 -10.46 -3.21 4.22
CA PRO A 51 -9.95 -4.26 3.35
C PRO A 51 -9.62 -3.69 1.97
N CYS A 52 -8.51 -4.13 1.40
CA CYS A 52 -8.16 -3.80 0.02
C CYS A 52 -8.92 -4.71 -0.96
N PRO A 53 -9.43 -4.17 -2.07
CA PRO A 53 -10.08 -4.99 -3.09
C PRO A 53 -9.06 -5.82 -3.87
N GLY A 54 -9.38 -7.09 -4.11
CA GLY A 54 -8.57 -7.98 -4.95
C GLY A 54 -7.38 -8.61 -4.23
N ARG A 55 -6.31 -8.89 -4.98
CA ARG A 55 -5.05 -9.47 -4.48
C ARG A 55 -4.01 -8.41 -4.20
N MET A 56 -2.93 -8.76 -3.52
CA MET A 56 -1.79 -7.85 -3.30
C MET A 56 -1.27 -7.23 -4.61
N THR A 57 -1.23 -8.01 -5.70
CA THR A 57 -0.82 -7.54 -7.04
C THR A 57 -1.83 -6.63 -7.73
N ASP A 58 -3.10 -6.60 -7.27
CA ASP A 58 -4.06 -5.58 -7.68
C ASP A 58 -3.78 -4.24 -6.99
N PHE A 59 -2.93 -4.21 -5.98
CA PHE A 59 -2.60 -3.02 -5.20
C PHE A 59 -1.19 -2.49 -5.49
N ILE A 60 -0.19 -3.36 -5.43
CA ILE A 60 1.21 -3.05 -5.68
C ILE A 60 1.69 -3.70 -6.98
N GLU A 61 2.48 -2.95 -7.74
CA GLU A 61 3.18 -3.41 -8.93
C GLU A 61 4.70 -3.17 -8.80
N GLY A 62 5.49 -3.92 -9.56
CA GLY A 62 6.96 -3.86 -9.49
C GLY A 62 7.54 -4.71 -8.36
N GLY A 63 8.73 -4.33 -7.89
CA GLY A 63 9.50 -5.09 -6.90
C GLY A 63 10.63 -5.92 -7.53
N GLY A 64 11.56 -6.37 -6.68
CA GLY A 64 12.80 -7.00 -7.13
C GLY A 64 13.73 -5.97 -7.79
N PRO A 65 14.08 -6.11 -9.09
CA PRO A 65 14.89 -5.11 -9.80
C PRO A 65 14.11 -3.84 -10.17
N GLU A 66 12.78 -3.90 -10.21
CA GLU A 66 11.92 -2.77 -10.60
C GLU A 66 11.44 -1.98 -9.38
N PRO A 67 11.31 -0.64 -9.48
CA PRO A 67 10.75 0.18 -8.41
C PRO A 67 9.32 -0.26 -8.05
N ILE A 68 9.01 -0.20 -6.76
CA ILE A 68 7.65 -0.47 -6.27
C ILE A 68 6.74 0.71 -6.63
N SER A 69 5.57 0.40 -7.15
CA SER A 69 4.55 1.38 -7.54
C SER A 69 3.14 0.92 -7.20
N LEU A 70 2.20 1.85 -7.22
CA LEU A 70 0.77 1.54 -7.04
C LEU A 70 0.14 1.22 -8.39
N SER A 71 -0.67 0.17 -8.42
CA SER A 71 -1.46 -0.16 -9.60
C SER A 71 -2.46 0.97 -9.92
N LYS A 72 -2.98 0.99 -11.15
CA LYS A 72 -4.08 1.90 -11.52
C LYS A 72 -5.30 1.74 -10.63
N ARG A 73 -5.61 0.50 -10.22
CA ARG A 73 -6.74 0.18 -9.35
C ARG A 73 -6.53 0.74 -7.94
N ALA A 74 -5.32 0.63 -7.40
CA ALA A 74 -4.97 1.20 -6.10
C ALA A 74 -5.10 2.72 -6.10
N VAL A 75 -4.63 3.39 -7.16
CA VAL A 75 -4.78 4.85 -7.29
C VAL A 75 -6.25 5.26 -7.28
N MET A 76 -7.11 4.58 -8.05
CA MET A 76 -8.55 4.85 -8.05
C MET A 76 -9.19 4.60 -6.68
N TYR A 77 -8.80 3.51 -6.01
CA TYR A 77 -9.28 3.20 -4.67
C TYR A 77 -8.89 4.29 -3.66
N LEU A 78 -7.64 4.76 -3.68
CA LEU A 78 -7.17 5.84 -2.82
C LEU A 78 -7.93 7.13 -3.08
N ASP A 79 -8.14 7.49 -4.35
CA ASP A 79 -8.90 8.69 -4.72
C ASP A 79 -10.34 8.66 -4.15
N GLN A 80 -11.01 7.50 -4.19
CA GLN A 80 -12.37 7.34 -3.65
C GLN A 80 -12.46 7.47 -2.12
N HIS A 81 -11.36 7.23 -1.40
CA HIS A 81 -11.35 7.16 0.07
C HIS A 81 -10.60 8.32 0.75
N LEU A 82 -9.87 9.13 -0.03
CA LEU A 82 -9.14 10.31 0.43
C LEU A 82 -9.79 11.64 0.02
N THR A 83 -10.94 11.59 -0.65
CA THR A 83 -11.79 12.76 -0.94
C THR A 83 -12.66 13.09 0.26
#